data_AF-A0A930DQY6-F1
#
_entry.id   AF-A0A930DQY6-F1
#
_cell.length_a   1.000
_cell.length_b   1.000
_cell.length_c   1.000
_cell.angle_alpha   90.00
_cell.angle_beta   90.00
_cell.angle_gamma   90.00
#
_symmetry.space_group_name_H-M   'P 1'
#
loop_
_entity.id
_entity.type
_entity.pdbx_description
1 polymer ?
#
loop_
_entity_poly.entity_id
_entity_poly.type
_entity_poly.pdbx_seq_one_letter_code
_entity_poly.pdbx_strand_id
1 'polypeptide(L)'
;VILYNVAGILIYLVTGVSLQLNPTYMGFSIFLAYALTLPDTVFYLYFFIPIKAKYLAVLETLLYLYLLVVSPSLGGKLSIVLSFANVLLFFILMNQGKRKNIFNIRNYR
;
A
#
# COMPACT_ATOMS: atom_id res chain seq x y z
N VAL A 1 8.80 1.28 3.14
CA VAL A 1 10.21 1.03 3.56
C VAL A 1 10.30 0.21 4.83
N ILE A 2 9.66 0.60 5.94
CA ILE A 2 9.82 -0.08 7.25
C ILE A 2 9.40 -1.56 7.17
N LEU A 3 8.20 -1.85 6.64
CA LEU A 3 7.69 -3.22 6.52
C LEU A 3 8.62 -4.15 5.71
N TYR A 4 9.23 -3.63 4.65
CA TYR A 4 10.17 -4.36 3.79
C TYR A 4 11.46 -4.75 4.50
N ASN A 5 12.04 -3.81 5.26
CA ASN A 5 13.25 -4.08 6.05
C ASN A 5 12.96 -5.07 7.18
N VAL A 6 11.83 -4.91 7.89
CA VAL A 6 11.42 -5.84 8.95
C VAL A 6 11.20 -7.26 8.39
N ALA A 7 10.52 -7.40 7.26
CA ALA A 7 10.31 -8.71 6.63
C ALA A 7 11.63 -9.34 6.15
N GLY A 8 12.55 -8.56 5.58
CA GLY A 8 13.86 -9.05 5.18
C GLY A 8 14.68 -9.58 6.36
N ILE A 9 14.67 -8.85 7.48
CA ILE A 9 15.34 -9.25 8.73
C ILE A 9 14.71 -10.54 9.29
N LEU A 10 13.37 -10.62 9.34
CA LEU A 10 12.68 -11.81 9.84
C LEU A 10 12.98 -13.05 9.00
N ILE A 11 12.98 -12.93 7.67
CA ILE A 11 13.31 -14.05 6.79
C ILE A 11 14.76 -14.48 7.00
N TYR A 12 15.69 -13.52 7.12
CA TYR A 12 17.09 -13.82 7.40
C TYR A 12 17.28 -14.56 8.74
N LEU A 13 16.56 -14.16 9.79
CA LEU A 13 16.63 -14.84 11.09
C LEU A 13 16.10 -16.28 11.07
N VAL A 14 15.11 -16.57 10.22
CA VAL A 14 14.47 -17.89 10.15
C VAL A 14 15.18 -18.83 9.18
N THR A 15 15.65 -18.32 8.04
CA THR A 15 16.22 -19.15 6.96
C THR A 15 17.72 -18.99 6.77
N GLY A 16 18.37 -18.01 7.41
CA GLY A 16 19.78 -17.69 7.20
C GLY A 16 20.11 -17.07 5.84
N VAL A 17 19.12 -16.92 4.95
CA VAL A 17 19.29 -16.39 3.59
C VAL A 17 18.98 -14.90 3.59
N SER A 18 19.93 -14.08 3.12
CA SER A 18 19.76 -12.64 2.96
C SER A 18 18.96 -12.34 1.69
N LEU A 19 17.63 -12.28 1.82
CA LEU A 19 16.77 -11.76 0.75
C LEU A 19 16.71 -10.24 0.84
N GLN A 20 17.34 -9.56 -0.14
CA GLN A 20 17.12 -8.12 -0.35
C GLN A 20 15.72 -7.89 -0.91
N LEU A 21 14.80 -7.55 -0.02
CA LEU A 21 13.47 -7.07 -0.38
C LEU A 21 13.55 -5.57 -0.67
N ASN A 22 13.73 -5.23 -1.95
CA ASN A 22 13.73 -3.84 -2.36
C ASN A 22 12.30 -3.27 -2.40
N PRO A 23 12.07 -2.04 -1.94
CA PRO A 23 10.76 -1.38 -1.97
C PRO A 23 10.38 -0.91 -3.38
N THR A 24 10.67 -1.71 -4.41
CA THR A 24 10.38 -1.44 -5.83
C THR A 24 8.91 -1.12 -6.05
N TYR A 25 8.04 -1.68 -5.21
CA TYR A 25 6.59 -1.53 -5.29
C TYR A 25 6.03 -0.60 -4.22
N MET A 26 6.84 0.25 -3.58
CA MET A 26 6.33 1.17 -2.56
C MET A 26 5.48 2.30 -3.15
N GLY A 27 5.80 2.77 -4.37
CA GLY A 27 5.01 3.77 -5.08
C GLY A 27 3.55 3.32 -5.27
N PHE A 28 3.36 2.05 -5.60
CA PHE A 28 2.05 1.39 -5.68
C PHE A 28 1.24 1.52 -4.40
N SER A 29 1.85 1.25 -3.25
CA SER A 29 1.15 1.32 -1.97
C SER A 29 0.67 2.75 -1.65
N ILE A 30 1.48 3.76 -1.99
CA ILE A 30 1.11 5.16 -1.79
C ILE A 30 -0.02 5.56 -2.74
N PHE A 31 0.08 5.20 -4.01
CA PHE A 31 -0.94 5.52 -5.02
C PHE A 31 -2.28 4.86 -4.68
N LEU A 32 -2.26 3.57 -4.33
CA LEU A 32 -3.48 2.85 -3.97
C LEU A 32 -4.13 3.43 -2.71
N ALA A 33 -3.34 3.76 -1.67
CA ALA A 33 -3.84 4.41 -0.47
C ALA A 33 -4.47 5.79 -0.76
N TYR A 34 -3.85 6.58 -1.64
CA TYR A 34 -4.39 7.86 -2.09
C TYR A 34 -5.71 7.68 -2.84
N ALA A 35 -5.75 6.78 -3.82
CA ALA A 35 -6.93 6.57 -4.65
C ALA A 35 -8.13 6.01 -3.86
N LEU A 36 -7.89 5.21 -2.81
CA LEU A 36 -8.92 4.76 -1.89
C LEU A 36 -9.46 5.89 -1.00
N THR A 37 -8.60 6.84 -0.62
CA THR A 37 -9.00 7.97 0.23
C THR A 37 -9.75 9.03 -0.57
N LEU A 38 -9.34 9.25 -1.82
CA LEU A 38 -9.87 10.29 -2.70
C LEU A 38 -10.26 9.73 -4.08
N PRO A 39 -11.30 8.87 -4.17
CA PRO A 39 -11.66 8.17 -5.39
C PRO A 39 -12.17 9.07 -6.52
N ASP A 40 -12.68 10.24 -6.19
CA ASP A 40 -13.25 11.22 -7.12
C ASP A 40 -12.22 12.20 -7.71
N THR A 41 -10.95 12.12 -7.26
CA THR A 41 -9.88 12.94 -7.83
C THR A 41 -9.60 12.55 -9.28
N VAL A 42 -9.34 13.55 -10.12
CA VAL A 42 -9.06 13.36 -11.54
C VAL A 42 -7.57 13.56 -11.79
N PHE A 43 -6.93 12.55 -12.34
CA PHE A 43 -5.57 12.61 -12.86
C PHE A 43 -5.61 12.84 -14.36
N TYR A 44 -4.83 13.81 -14.84
CA TYR A 44 -4.71 14.09 -16.26
C TYR A 44 -3.53 13.31 -16.85
N LEU A 45 -3.84 12.27 -17.60
CA LEU A 45 -2.84 11.53 -18.38
C LEU A 45 -2.36 12.40 -19.53
N TYR A 46 -1.05 12.66 -19.56
CA TYR A 46 -0.39 13.56 -20.51
C TYR A 46 -1.04 14.94 -20.61
N PHE A 47 -1.70 15.43 -19.55
CA PHE A 47 -2.48 16.67 -19.54
C PHE A 47 -3.71 16.71 -20.47
N PHE A 48 -4.04 15.61 -21.16
CA PHE A 48 -5.16 15.56 -22.12
C PHE A 48 -6.32 14.68 -21.68
N ILE A 49 -6.03 13.53 -21.05
CA ILE A 49 -7.06 12.52 -20.74
C ILE A 49 -7.39 12.55 -19.24
N PRO A 50 -8.55 13.09 -18.82
CA PRO A 50 -8.97 13.05 -17.43
C PRO A 50 -9.39 11.62 -17.05
N ILE A 51 -8.70 11.00 -16.10
CA ILE A 51 -9.06 9.69 -15.55
C ILE A 51 -9.26 9.81 -14.05
N LYS A 52 -10.37 9.28 -13.53
CA LYS A 52 -10.61 9.26 -12.08
C LYS A 52 -9.64 8.29 -11.39
N ALA A 53 -9.16 8.67 -10.22
CA ALA A 53 -8.23 7.89 -9.40
C ALA A 53 -8.72 6.46 -9.14
N LYS A 54 -10.03 6.26 -8.94
CA LYS A 54 -10.62 4.92 -8.76
C LYS A 54 -10.36 3.96 -9.93
N TYR A 55 -10.33 4.44 -11.17
CA TYR A 55 -10.09 3.59 -12.34
C TYR A 55 -8.61 3.26 -12.47
N LEU A 56 -7.74 4.22 -12.19
CA LEU A 56 -6.30 4.00 -12.16
C LEU A 56 -5.92 3.01 -11.06
N ALA A 57 -6.53 3.10 -9.88
CA ALA A 57 -6.31 2.13 -8.80
C ALA A 57 -6.71 0.71 -9.21
N VAL A 58 -7.84 0.54 -9.91
CA VAL A 58 -8.26 -0.78 -10.42
C VAL A 58 -7.26 -1.31 -11.45
N LEU A 59 -6.83 -0.48 -12.40
CA LEU A 59 -5.86 -0.88 -13.42
C LEU A 59 -4.52 -1.26 -12.78
N GLU A 60 -4.02 -0.43 -11.88
CA GLU A 60 -2.76 -0.67 -11.18
C GLU A 60 -2.84 -1.95 -10.33
N THR A 61 -3.90 -2.15 -9.56
CA THR A 61 -4.08 -3.38 -8.75
C THR A 61 -4.13 -4.63 -9.60
N LEU A 62 -4.81 -4.61 -10.75
CA LEU A 62 -4.86 -5.72 -11.69
C LEU A 62 -3.48 -6.02 -12.31
N LEU A 63 -2.73 -4.99 -12.70
CA LEU A 63 -1.40 -5.13 -13.28
C LEU A 63 -0.44 -5.77 -12.27
N TYR A 64 -0.51 -5.37 -11.01
CA TYR A 64 0.28 -5.96 -9.94
C TYR A 64 -0.13 -7.40 -9.59
N LEU A 65 -1.43 -7.72 -9.66
CA LEU A 65 -1.91 -9.09 -9.51
C LEU A 65 -1.39 -10.00 -10.63
N TYR A 66 -1.36 -9.49 -11.86
CA TYR A 66 -0.78 -10.18 -13.01
C TYR A 66 0.74 -10.39 -12.83
N LEU A 67 1.47 -9.35 -12.41
CA LEU A 67 2.90 -9.46 -12.08
C LEU A 67 3.16 -10.49 -10.99
N LEU A 68 2.27 -10.65 -10.01
CA LEU A 68 2.38 -11.66 -8.96
C LEU A 68 2.28 -13.10 -9.51
N VAL A 69 1.41 -13.33 -10.49
CA VAL A 69 1.26 -14.64 -11.14
C VAL A 69 2.44 -14.94 -12.08
N VAL A 70 2.89 -13.95 -12.84
CA VAL A 70 3.94 -14.11 -13.86
C VAL A 70 5.36 -14.13 -13.28
N SER A 71 5.60 -13.46 -12.15
CA SER A 71 6.96 -13.37 -11.56
C SER A 71 7.51 -14.75 -11.15
N PRO A 72 8.68 -15.19 -11.66
CA PRO A 72 9.26 -16.48 -11.29
C PRO A 72 10.03 -16.44 -9.96
N SER A 73 10.39 -15.25 -9.45
CA SER A 73 11.19 -15.11 -8.22
C SER A 73 10.32 -15.04 -6.96
N LEU A 74 10.67 -15.83 -5.94
CA LEU A 74 10.02 -15.81 -4.62
C LEU A 74 10.12 -14.43 -3.95
N GLY A 75 11.25 -13.73 -4.10
CA GLY A 75 11.43 -12.37 -3.60
C GLY A 75 10.54 -11.33 -4.29
N GLY A 76 10.32 -11.47 -5.60
CA GLY A 76 9.40 -10.62 -6.37
C GLY A 76 7.94 -10.81 -5.95
N LYS A 77 7.52 -12.05 -5.67
CA LYS A 77 6.17 -12.33 -5.16
C LYS A 77 5.96 -11.76 -3.76
N LEU A 78 6.92 -12.00 -2.85
CA LEU A 78 6.83 -11.53 -1.48
C LEU A 78 6.80 -10.01 -1.37
N SER A 79 7.57 -9.31 -2.20
CA SER A 79 7.56 -7.85 -2.24
C SER A 79 6.20 -7.30 -2.69
N ILE A 80 5.58 -7.86 -3.74
CA ILE A 80 4.23 -7.46 -4.16
C ILE A 80 3.21 -7.65 -3.03
N VAL A 81 3.21 -8.82 -2.37
CA VAL A 81 2.32 -9.11 -1.23
C VAL A 81 2.56 -8.12 -0.08
N LEU A 82 3.81 -7.82 0.24
CA LEU A 82 4.15 -6.83 1.26
C LEU A 82 3.62 -5.44 0.92
N SER A 83 3.57 -5.07 -0.36
CA SER A 83 3.04 -3.77 -0.76
C SER A 83 1.53 -3.69 -0.50
N PHE A 84 0.77 -4.74 -0.83
CA PHE A 84 -0.64 -4.84 -0.48
C PHE A 84 -0.87 -4.82 1.03
N ALA A 85 -0.05 -5.53 1.80
CA ALA A 85 -0.11 -5.53 3.25
C ALA A 85 0.12 -4.12 3.82
N ASN A 86 1.04 -3.34 3.23
CA ASN A 86 1.30 -1.96 3.64
C ASN A 86 0.08 -1.05 3.43
N VAL A 87 -0.67 -1.23 2.34
CA VAL A 87 -1.92 -0.48 2.08
C VAL A 87 -3.01 -0.83 3.09
N LEU A 88 -3.19 -2.12 3.38
CA LEU A 88 -4.14 -2.58 4.40
C LEU A 88 -3.81 -2.02 5.78
N LEU A 89 -2.53 -2.03 6.14
CA LEU A 89 -2.05 -1.51 7.43
C LEU A 89 -2.32 0.00 7.53
N PHE A 90 -2.06 0.76 6.46
CA PHE A 90 -2.41 2.17 6.38
C PHE A 90 -3.91 2.40 6.54
N PHE A 91 -4.75 1.63 5.86
CA PHE A 91 -6.20 1.77 5.93
C PHE A 91 -6.75 1.46 7.33
N ILE A 92 -6.24 0.41 7.99
CA ILE A 92 -6.59 0.07 9.37
C ILE A 92 -6.22 1.21 10.31
N LEU A 93 -4.98 1.71 10.24
CA LEU A 93 -4.51 2.83 11.06
C LEU A 93 -5.38 4.08 10.86
N MET A 94 -5.72 4.39 9.60
CA MET A 94 -6.57 5.54 9.26
C MET A 94 -7.98 5.39 9.85
N ASN A 95 -8.58 4.19 9.80
CA ASN A 95 -9.89 3.94 10.39
C ASN A 95 -9.87 3.90 11.93
N GLN A 96 -8.75 3.55 12.56
CA GLN A 96 -8.59 3.58 14.02
C GLN A 96 -8.63 5.02 14.58
N GLY A 97 -8.09 6.00 13.84
CA GLY A 97 -8.08 7.41 14.24
C GLY A 97 -9.49 8.02 14.42
N LYS A 98 -10.50 7.53 13.69
CA LYS A 98 -11.89 8.01 13.81
C LYS A 98 -12.61 7.55 15.08
N ARG A 99 -12.07 6.58 15.83
CA ARG A 99 -12.68 6.06 17.07
C ARG A 99 -12.25 6.76 18.36
N LYS A 100 -11.30 7.71 18.33
CA LYS A 100 -10.84 8.41 19.54
C LYS A 100 -11.46 9.81 19.71
N ASN A 101 -12.79 9.91 19.67
CA ASN A 101 -13.49 11.04 20.28
C ASN A 101 -13.61 10.80 21.80
N ILE A 102 -12.48 10.91 22.52
CA ILE A 102 -12.42 10.76 23.99
C ILE A 102 -12.53 12.13 24.70
N PHE A 103 -12.37 13.25 23.98
CA PHE A 103 -12.52 14.58 24.59
C PHE A 103 -13.99 15.01 24.62
N ASN A 104 -14.68 14.55 25.65
CA ASN A 104 -16.02 15.00 26.03
C ASN A 104 -15.88 16.34 26.79
N ILE A 105 -15.76 17.47 26.08
CA ILE A 105 -15.60 18.82 26.65
C ILE A 105 -16.95 19.38 27.14
N ARG A 106 -17.78 18.55 27.77
CA ARG A 106 -19.12 18.95 28.24
C ARG A 106 -19.16 19.54 29.65
N ASN A 107 -18.02 19.66 30.33
CA ASN A 107 -17.95 20.05 31.74
C ASN A 107 -17.22 21.39 32.01
N TYR A 108 -17.19 22.33 31.05
CA TYR A 108 -16.69 23.70 31.27
C TYR A 108 -17.78 24.76 31.00
N ARG A 109 -18.95 24.60 31.63
CA ARG A 109 -19.94 25.68 31.78
C ARG A 109 -20.41 25.73 33.22
#